data_AF-A0A821MA75-F1
#
_entry.id   AF-A0A821MA75-F1
#
_cell.length_a   1.000
_cell.length_b   1.000
_cell.length_c   1.000
_cell.angle_alpha   90.00
_cell.angle_beta   90.00
_cell.angle_gamma   90.00
#
_symmetry.space_group_name_H-M   'P 1'
#
loop_
_entity.id
_entity.type
_entity.pdbx_description
1 polymer ?
#
loop_
_entity_poly.entity_id
_entity_poly.type
_entity_poly.pdbx_seq_one_letter_code
_entity_poly.pdbx_strand_id
1 'polypeptide(L)'
;MADSILLAKARKARFDDLPIFSGHPSEDVELFLRSIKNITKANDESENHEILEIVRGKLTQSAGLWFDNNEHNFKKWSDFEI
;
A
#
# COMPACT_ATOMS: atom_id res chain seq x y z
N MET A 1 -2.06 -6.57 25.83
CA MET A 1 -1.80 -5.23 25.26
C MET A 1 -0.42 -5.09 24.61
N ALA A 2 0.57 -5.93 24.90
CA ALA A 2 1.91 -5.85 24.27
C ALA A 2 1.96 -6.41 22.82
N ASP A 3 1.21 -7.46 22.52
CA ASP A 3 1.17 -8.10 21.19
C ASP A 3 0.71 -7.17 20.07
N SER A 4 -0.32 -6.35 20.31
CA SER A 4 -0.86 -5.43 19.29
C SER A 4 0.15 -4.35 18.87
N ILE A 5 1.01 -3.90 19.79
CA ILE A 5 2.01 -2.86 19.54
C ILE A 5 3.21 -3.43 18.78
N LEU A 6 3.66 -4.64 19.15
CA LEU A 6 4.73 -5.33 18.42
C LEU A 6 4.31 -5.68 17.00
N LEU A 7 3.06 -6.13 16.83
CA LEU A 7 2.48 -6.43 15.53
C LEU A 7 2.38 -5.17 14.64
N ALA A 8 1.91 -4.04 15.19
CA ALA A 8 1.86 -2.77 14.47
C ALA A 8 3.26 -2.25 14.06
N LYS A 9 4.27 -2.39 14.93
CA LYS A 9 5.66 -2.01 14.58
C LYS A 9 6.25 -2.90 13.49
N ALA A 10 6.06 -4.21 13.58
CA ALA A 10 6.54 -5.15 12.56
C ALA A 10 5.85 -4.92 11.21
N ARG A 11 4.56 -4.57 11.22
CA ARG A 11 3.81 -4.16 10.02
C ARG A 11 4.41 -2.90 9.41
N LYS A 12 4.58 -1.83 10.20
CA LYS A 12 5.16 -0.57 9.72
C LYS A 12 6.56 -0.76 9.12
N ALA A 13 7.39 -1.62 9.71
CA ALA A 13 8.71 -1.97 9.15
C ALA A 13 8.61 -2.73 7.82
N ARG A 14 7.66 -3.66 7.68
CA ARG A 14 7.42 -4.37 6.39
C ARG A 14 6.90 -3.43 5.31
N PHE A 15 6.09 -2.46 5.69
CA PHE A 15 5.63 -1.43 4.78
C PHE A 15 6.76 -0.47 4.40
N ASP A 16 7.69 -0.16 5.29
CA ASP A 16 8.87 0.64 4.98
C ASP A 16 9.80 -0.06 3.98
N ASP A 17 9.86 -1.40 4.00
CA ASP A 17 10.62 -2.23 3.06
C ASP A 17 9.99 -2.32 1.66
N LEU A 18 8.75 -1.83 1.46
CA LEU A 18 8.13 -1.85 0.15
C LEU A 18 8.93 -0.99 -0.86
N PRO A 19 9.11 -1.50 -2.10
CA PRO A 19 9.74 -0.73 -3.15
C PRO A 19 8.89 0.50 -3.47
N ILE A 20 9.55 1.60 -3.78
CA ILE A 20 8.91 2.83 -4.24
C ILE A 20 8.48 2.58 -5.70
N PHE A 21 7.27 3.00 -6.07
CA PHE A 21 6.78 2.90 -7.43
C PHE A 21 6.58 4.30 -8.02
N SER A 22 7.30 4.60 -9.10
CA SER A 22 7.23 5.92 -9.75
C SER A 22 6.22 6.00 -10.89
N GLY A 23 5.74 4.84 -11.37
CA GLY A 23 4.88 4.74 -12.56
C GLY A 23 5.67 4.61 -13.84
N HIS A 24 6.95 4.26 -13.75
CA HIS A 24 7.79 3.99 -14.90
C HIS A 24 7.34 2.67 -15.56
N PRO A 25 7.23 2.60 -16.89
CA PRO A 25 6.78 1.38 -17.58
C PRO A 25 7.75 0.20 -17.45
N SER A 26 8.95 0.44 -16.94
CA SER A 26 9.94 -0.61 -16.59
C SER A 26 9.74 -1.17 -15.19
N GLU A 27 8.87 -0.59 -14.37
CA GLU A 27 8.56 -1.07 -13.03
C GLU A 27 7.38 -2.04 -13.07
N ASP A 28 7.53 -3.18 -12.38
CA ASP A 28 6.48 -4.19 -12.29
C ASP A 28 5.41 -3.82 -11.27
N VAL A 29 4.32 -3.22 -11.77
CA VAL A 29 3.14 -2.88 -10.96
C VAL A 29 2.54 -4.11 -10.27
N GLU A 30 2.53 -5.27 -10.94
CA GLU A 30 2.03 -6.52 -10.36
C GLU A 30 2.88 -6.98 -9.18
N LEU A 31 4.20 -6.82 -9.25
CA LEU A 31 5.12 -7.19 -8.18
C LEU A 31 4.97 -6.25 -6.99
N PHE A 32 4.76 -4.96 -7.24
CA PHE A 32 4.44 -3.97 -6.21
C PHE A 32 3.11 -4.29 -5.50
N LEU A 33 2.03 -4.50 -6.25
CA LEU A 33 0.71 -4.87 -5.71
C LEU A 33 0.77 -6.19 -4.94
N ARG A 34 1.48 -7.19 -5.46
CA ARG A 34 1.67 -8.47 -4.77
C ARG A 34 2.45 -8.33 -3.48
N SER A 35 3.44 -7.44 -3.43
CA SER A 35 4.20 -7.16 -2.21
C SER A 35 3.32 -6.52 -1.15
N ILE A 36 2.50 -5.53 -1.52
CA ILE A 36 1.51 -4.92 -0.61
C ILE A 36 0.52 -5.98 -0.14
N LYS A 37 -0.07 -6.74 -1.06
CA LYS A 37 -1.02 -7.82 -0.75
C LYS A 37 -0.42 -8.88 0.17
N ASN A 38 0.87 -9.16 0.08
CA ASN A 38 1.54 -10.11 0.97
C ASN A 38 1.71 -9.57 2.39
N ILE A 39 1.92 -8.26 2.55
CA ILE A 39 2.02 -7.60 3.86
C ILE A 39 0.62 -7.44 4.47
N THR A 40 -0.37 -7.11 3.64
CA THR A 40 -1.77 -6.89 4.05
C THR A 40 -2.60 -8.16 4.11
N LYS A 41 -2.09 -9.31 3.59
CA LYS A 41 -2.75 -10.63 3.67
C LYS A 41 -3.07 -11.09 5.10
N ALA A 42 -2.40 -10.48 6.08
CA ALA A 42 -2.59 -10.73 7.50
C ALA A 42 -3.60 -9.78 8.16
N ASN A 43 -4.21 -8.86 7.40
CA ASN A 43 -5.18 -7.88 7.86
C ASN A 43 -6.57 -8.16 7.30
N ASP A 44 -7.55 -7.94 8.16
CA ASP A 44 -8.97 -7.92 7.81
C ASP A 44 -9.26 -6.68 6.94
N GLU A 45 -10.30 -6.73 6.10
CA GLU A 45 -10.73 -5.63 5.21
C GLU A 45 -11.06 -4.31 5.97
N SER A 46 -11.05 -4.31 7.30
CA SER A 46 -11.21 -3.12 8.13
C SER A 46 -10.01 -2.15 8.09
N GLU A 47 -8.82 -2.61 7.68
CA GLU A 47 -7.59 -1.78 7.64
C GLU A 47 -7.34 -1.15 6.24
N ASN A 48 -8.35 -1.14 5.36
CA ASN A 48 -8.27 -0.62 3.98
C ASN A 48 -7.69 0.81 3.89
N HIS A 49 -8.05 1.69 4.84
CA HIS A 49 -7.54 3.07 4.84
C HIS A 49 -6.04 3.14 5.10
N GLU A 50 -5.54 2.35 6.07
CA GLU A 50 -4.11 2.30 6.41
C GLU A 50 -3.29 1.79 5.21
N ILE A 51 -3.81 0.79 4.50
CA ILE A 51 -3.16 0.24 3.30
C ILE A 51 -3.03 1.30 2.21
N LEU A 52 -4.10 2.04 1.93
CA LEU A 52 -4.10 3.11 0.92
C LEU A 52 -3.12 4.23 1.30
N GLU A 53 -3.05 4.62 2.57
CA GLU A 53 -2.07 5.62 3.04
C GLU A 53 -0.62 5.15 2.84
N ILE A 54 -0.34 3.87 3.11
CA ILE A 54 0.97 3.28 2.88
C ILE A 54 1.32 3.26 1.40
N VAL A 55 0.38 2.83 0.56
CA VAL A 55 0.55 2.81 -0.89
C VAL A 55 0.84 4.20 -1.41
N ARG A 56 0.05 5.19 -1.00
CA ARG A 56 0.31 6.60 -1.30
C ARG A 56 1.72 7.03 -0.88
N GLY A 57 2.20 6.57 0.28
CA GLY A 57 3.56 6.85 0.75
C GLY A 57 4.68 6.22 -0.08
N LYS A 58 4.37 5.18 -0.87
CA LYS A 58 5.30 4.49 -1.77
C LYS A 58 5.16 4.88 -3.23
N LEU A 59 4.06 5.52 -3.60
CA LEU A 59 3.87 6.07 -4.93
C LEU A 59 4.57 7.43 -5.04
N THR A 60 5.41 7.57 -6.06
CA THR A 60 6.15 8.81 -6.32
C THR A 60 5.95 9.27 -7.76
N GLN A 61 6.39 10.50 -8.07
CA GLN A 61 6.34 11.06 -9.41
C GLN A 61 4.94 10.96 -10.06
N SER A 62 4.84 10.33 -11.23
CA SER A 62 3.61 10.20 -12.01
C SER A 62 2.60 9.28 -11.33
N ALA A 63 3.05 8.20 -10.69
CA ALA A 63 2.15 7.29 -9.98
C ALA A 63 1.56 7.92 -8.71
N GLY A 64 2.35 8.71 -7.99
CA GLY A 64 1.86 9.50 -6.85
C GLY A 64 0.81 10.51 -7.29
N LEU A 65 1.11 11.28 -8.35
CA LEU A 65 0.15 12.22 -8.92
C LEU A 65 -1.14 11.54 -9.40
N TRP A 66 -1.03 10.38 -10.06
CA TRP A 66 -2.20 9.60 -10.47
C TRP A 66 -3.02 9.14 -9.27
N PHE A 67 -2.35 8.69 -8.20
CA PHE A 67 -3.03 8.29 -6.96
C PHE A 67 -3.76 9.45 -6.32
N ASP A 68 -3.11 10.59 -6.08
CA ASP A 68 -3.74 11.78 -5.50
C ASP A 68 -4.96 12.24 -6.33
N ASN A 69 -4.89 12.16 -7.66
CA ASN A 69 -6.02 12.48 -8.53
C ASN A 69 -7.17 11.47 -8.43
N ASN A 70 -6.91 10.20 -8.10
CA ASN A 70 -7.90 9.14 -8.01
C ASN A 70 -8.23 8.72 -6.58
N GLU A 71 -7.61 9.32 -5.57
CA GLU A 71 -7.73 8.95 -4.14
C GLU A 71 -9.19 8.91 -3.69
N HIS A 72 -9.98 9.87 -4.16
CA HIS A 72 -11.42 9.96 -3.85
C HIS A 72 -12.24 8.76 -4.39
N ASN A 73 -11.71 8.02 -5.36
CA ASN A 73 -12.31 6.80 -5.90
C ASN A 73 -11.88 5.55 -5.11
N PHE A 74 -10.78 5.62 -4.37
CA PHE A 74 -10.24 4.49 -3.60
C PHE A 74 -10.82 4.48 -2.19
N LYS A 75 -12.00 3.87 -2.02
CA LYS A 75 -12.60 3.68 -0.68
C LYS A 75 -12.15 2.39 -0.01
N LYS A 76 -11.74 1.41 -0.81
CA LYS A 76 -11.24 0.11 -0.38
C LYS A 76 -10.00 -0.25 -1.18
N TRP A 77 -9.18 -1.16 -0.64
CA TRP A 77 -8.03 -1.71 -1.35
C TRP A 77 -8.42 -2.31 -2.71
N SER A 78 -9.57 -2.98 -2.79
CA SER A 78 -10.03 -3.58 -4.03
C SER A 78 -10.44 -2.58 -5.12
N ASP A 79 -10.72 -1.32 -4.77
CA ASP A 79 -10.91 -0.25 -5.78
C ASP A 79 -9.57 0.16 -6.41
N PHE A 80 -8.46 -0.08 -5.72
CA PHE A 80 -7.10 0.23 -6.17
C PHE A 80 -6.41 -0.97 -6.84
N GLU A 81 -6.75 -2.21 -6.47
CA GLU A 81 -6.17 -3.44 -7.06
C GLU A 81 -6.74 -3.80 -8.45
N ILE A 82 -7.77 -3.08 -8.92
CA ILE A 82 -8.59 -3.40 -10.11
C ILE A 82 -7.92 -3.05 -11.44
#